data_AF-X0SIB0-F1
#
_entry.id   AF-X0SIB0-F1
#
_cell.length_a   1.000
_cell.length_b   1.000
_cell.length_c   1.000
_cell.angle_alpha   90.00
_cell.angle_beta   90.00
_cell.angle_gamma   90.00
#
_symmetry.space_group_name_H-M   'P 1'
#
loop_
_entity.id
_entity.type
_entity.pdbx_description
1 polymer ?
#
loop_
_entity_poly.entity_id
_entity_poly.type
_entity_poly.pdbx_seq_one_letter_code
_entity_poly.pdbx_strand_id
1 'polypeptide(L)'
;TKQVRVTAPDIQGIYAWWLGDDTSRVWRVASKYSLSAEETELLYGVKPKGKTTTVVELWMAQEFELYLDNALVEKKPNPYGFIPFIIYPNLREPKKFWGISDLPQIMESQRELNRAMSQLSRILELSGNPIAVLENVEESEDIAIKPGAVWNIPEDAKAYLLDLLQGGGVSLHIDYINLLYRTLHDISESPRAAFGGTERDLSGVAMEIELHSLQQKVRRKRVIRTATYNRRNQMILKLLEKYQGESFGDNHLRVVWAPVLPQDMVRLVSNEQILVQTGIHSRRRAMDEVGIKEPEMEFNQWLEEREAILRMNKELNARSTRSGARERAIDSQAEGVQTPRKIEDFSGNLPVEE
;
A
#
# COMPACT_ATOMS: atom_id res chain seq x y z
N THR A 1 -12.88 25.42 -17.12
CA THR A 1 -12.45 25.67 -15.72
C THR A 1 -10.96 25.41 -15.64
N LYS A 2 -10.16 26.28 -14.99
CA LYS A 2 -8.72 26.03 -14.85
C LYS A 2 -8.52 24.88 -13.86
N GLN A 3 -7.61 23.94 -14.14
CA GLN A 3 -7.38 22.76 -13.29
C GLN A 3 -5.87 22.59 -13.03
N VAL A 4 -5.52 22.22 -11.80
CA VAL A 4 -4.15 21.82 -11.45
C VAL A 4 -3.99 20.33 -11.73
N ARG A 5 -3.02 19.97 -12.57
CA ARG A 5 -2.68 18.58 -12.87
C ARG A 5 -1.39 18.20 -12.17
N VAL A 6 -1.39 17.07 -11.49
CA VAL A 6 -0.19 16.47 -10.91
C VAL A 6 0.13 15.19 -11.67
N THR A 7 1.37 15.07 -12.10
CA THR A 7 1.88 13.89 -12.81
C THR A 7 3.21 13.44 -12.20
N ALA A 8 3.59 12.20 -12.47
CA ALA A 8 4.90 11.66 -12.12
C ALA A 8 5.71 11.51 -13.42
N PRO A 9 6.69 12.40 -13.68
CA PRO A 9 7.56 12.27 -14.83
C PRO A 9 8.56 11.12 -14.65
N ASP A 10 9.15 10.65 -15.74
CA ASP A 10 10.25 9.68 -15.67
C ASP A 10 11.45 10.30 -14.95
N ILE A 11 11.90 9.63 -13.89
CA ILE A 11 13.02 10.07 -13.06
C ILE A 11 14.34 10.14 -13.83
N GLN A 12 14.50 9.34 -14.90
CA GLN A 12 15.72 9.36 -15.73
C GLN A 12 15.93 10.70 -16.45
N GLY A 13 14.83 11.42 -16.68
CA GLY A 13 14.84 12.76 -17.27
C GLY A 13 15.02 13.89 -16.25
N ILE A 14 15.00 13.60 -14.95
CA ILE A 14 15.01 14.62 -13.90
C ILE A 14 16.42 14.83 -13.35
N TYR A 15 16.90 16.06 -13.44
CA TYR A 15 18.17 16.49 -12.87
C TYR A 15 17.90 17.57 -11.82
N ALA A 16 18.47 17.41 -10.64
CA ALA A 16 18.25 18.34 -9.54
C ALA A 16 19.58 18.82 -8.97
N TRP A 17 19.63 20.10 -8.64
CA TRP A 17 20.75 20.72 -7.93
C TRP A 17 20.22 21.36 -6.65
N TRP A 18 20.95 21.17 -5.57
CA TRP A 18 20.66 21.70 -4.26
C TRP A 18 21.66 22.80 -3.90
N LEU A 19 21.35 23.56 -2.84
CA LEU A 19 22.28 24.54 -2.29
C LEU A 19 23.47 23.83 -1.64
N GLY A 20 24.68 24.37 -1.82
CA GLY A 20 25.91 23.72 -1.36
C GLY A 20 26.01 23.56 0.17
N ASP A 21 25.33 24.43 0.91
CA ASP A 21 25.27 24.49 2.37
C ASP A 21 24.03 23.78 2.97
N ASP A 22 22.97 23.56 2.18
CA ASP A 22 21.76 22.86 2.60
C ASP A 22 21.30 21.84 1.54
N THR A 23 21.66 20.57 1.77
CA THR A 23 21.28 19.45 0.89
C THR A 23 19.78 19.13 0.93
N SER A 24 18.97 19.81 1.75
CA SER A 24 17.51 19.64 1.76
C SER A 24 16.80 20.62 0.83
N ARG A 25 17.50 21.67 0.37
CA ARG A 25 16.92 22.73 -0.47
C ARG A 25 17.35 22.59 -1.91
N VAL A 26 16.37 22.30 -2.77
CA VAL A 26 16.55 22.31 -4.22
C VAL A 26 16.62 23.75 -4.72
N TRP A 27 17.66 24.06 -5.47
CA TRP A 27 17.90 25.37 -6.08
C TRP A 27 17.38 25.42 -7.53
N ARG A 28 17.59 24.35 -8.30
CA ARG A 28 17.13 24.24 -9.69
C ARG A 28 16.83 22.79 -10.06
N VAL A 29 15.88 22.59 -10.96
CA VAL A 29 15.51 21.27 -11.51
C VAL A 29 15.43 21.38 -13.02
N ALA A 30 16.03 20.44 -13.73
CA ALA A 30 15.84 20.27 -15.16
C ALA A 30 15.00 19.02 -15.43
N SER A 31 13.99 19.17 -16.29
CA SER A 31 13.20 18.08 -16.84
C SER A 31 13.59 17.89 -18.30
N LYS A 32 14.19 16.74 -18.61
CA LYS A 32 14.65 16.34 -19.93
C LYS A 32 13.77 15.24 -20.48
N TYR A 33 13.20 15.46 -21.66
CA TYR A 33 12.41 14.46 -22.38
C TYR A 33 12.61 14.60 -23.89
N SER A 34 12.22 13.58 -24.63
CA SER A 34 12.32 13.57 -26.10
C SER A 34 10.93 13.72 -26.71
N LEU A 35 10.81 14.58 -27.70
CA LEU A 35 9.61 14.71 -28.52
C LEU A 35 9.90 14.32 -29.96
N SER A 36 8.87 13.88 -30.68
CA SER A 36 8.95 13.71 -32.13
C SER A 36 9.01 15.06 -32.86
N ALA A 37 9.43 15.04 -34.13
CA ALA A 37 9.48 16.24 -34.93
C ALA A 37 8.11 16.94 -35.08
N GLU A 38 7.04 16.16 -35.25
CA GLU A 38 5.67 16.66 -35.38
C GLU A 38 5.19 17.34 -34.09
N GLU A 39 5.44 16.72 -32.94
CA GLU A 39 5.08 17.30 -31.63
C GLU A 39 5.87 18.57 -31.32
N THR A 40 7.15 18.62 -31.71
CA THR A 40 8.00 19.79 -31.52
C THR A 40 7.49 20.98 -32.33
N GLU A 41 7.13 20.75 -33.59
CA GLU A 41 6.57 21.77 -34.47
C GLU A 41 5.19 22.25 -33.95
N LEU A 42 4.35 21.34 -33.47
CA LEU A 42 3.04 21.68 -32.92
C LEU A 42 3.12 22.50 -31.62
N LEU A 43 3.99 22.12 -30.68
CA LEU A 43 4.05 22.73 -29.35
C LEU A 43 4.89 24.00 -29.31
N TYR A 44 6.00 24.03 -30.05
CA TYR A 44 7.00 25.10 -29.97
C TYR A 44 7.16 25.88 -31.28
N GLY A 45 6.53 25.45 -32.39
CA GLY A 45 6.65 26.12 -33.68
C GLY A 45 8.03 26.01 -34.32
N VAL A 46 8.89 25.11 -33.83
CA VAL A 46 10.27 24.93 -34.31
C VAL A 46 10.35 23.62 -35.09
N LYS A 47 10.82 23.67 -36.34
CA LYS A 47 11.15 22.47 -37.12
C LYS A 47 12.50 21.91 -36.70
N PRO A 48 12.57 20.73 -36.07
CA PRO A 48 13.83 20.15 -35.68
C PRO A 48 14.58 19.58 -36.89
N LYS A 49 15.92 19.49 -36.74
CA LYS A 49 16.79 18.92 -37.79
C LYS A 49 16.72 17.38 -37.85
N GLY A 50 16.35 16.75 -36.73
CA GLY A 50 16.28 15.30 -36.58
C GLY A 50 14.85 14.76 -36.51
N LYS A 51 14.72 13.43 -36.41
CA LYS A 51 13.42 12.76 -36.17
C LYS A 51 12.87 12.99 -34.77
N THR A 52 13.77 13.25 -33.82
CA THR A 52 13.46 13.53 -32.42
C THR A 52 14.22 14.78 -31.97
N THR A 53 13.61 15.52 -31.05
CA THR A 53 14.17 16.72 -30.42
C THR A 53 14.31 16.46 -28.93
N THR A 54 15.45 16.82 -28.36
CA THR A 54 15.63 16.82 -26.91
C THR A 54 15.11 18.13 -26.34
N VAL A 55 14.09 18.06 -25.50
CA VAL A 55 13.54 19.19 -24.75
C VAL A 55 14.13 19.18 -23.35
N VAL A 56 14.64 20.33 -22.90
CA VAL A 56 15.06 20.54 -21.52
C VAL A 56 14.36 21.76 -20.95
N GLU A 57 13.53 21.54 -19.95
CA GLU A 57 12.92 22.59 -19.16
C GLU A 57 13.71 22.80 -17.87
N LEU A 58 14.34 23.96 -17.72
CA LEU A 58 15.06 24.32 -16.51
C LEU A 58 14.20 25.23 -15.63
N TRP A 59 13.85 24.72 -14.46
CA TRP A 59 12.98 25.35 -13.47
C TRP A 59 13.80 25.86 -12.29
N MET A 60 13.80 27.18 -12.10
CA MET A 60 14.30 27.87 -10.91
C MET A 60 13.11 28.49 -10.15
N ALA A 61 13.32 29.00 -8.94
CA ALA A 61 12.21 29.58 -8.17
C ALA A 61 11.61 30.83 -8.86
N GLN A 62 12.43 31.69 -9.44
CA GLN A 62 12.01 32.93 -10.09
C GLN A 62 12.11 32.90 -11.63
N GLU A 63 12.86 31.97 -12.21
CA GLU A 63 13.15 31.90 -13.65
C GLU A 63 12.79 30.54 -14.24
N PHE A 64 12.47 30.54 -15.52
CA PHE A 64 12.24 29.36 -16.34
C PHE A 64 12.98 29.53 -17.66
N GLU A 65 13.68 28.47 -18.08
CA GLU A 65 14.40 28.41 -19.34
C GLU A 65 14.02 27.12 -20.10
N LEU A 66 13.79 27.25 -21.41
CA LEU A 66 13.46 26.15 -22.30
C LEU A 66 14.57 25.99 -23.34
N TYR A 67 15.13 24.80 -23.42
CA TYR A 67 16.12 24.44 -24.43
C TYR A 67 15.58 23.35 -25.37
N LEU A 68 15.82 23.51 -26.67
CA LEU A 68 15.62 22.49 -27.69
C LEU A 68 16.97 22.15 -28.32
N ASP A 69 17.39 20.89 -28.24
CA ASP A 69 18.70 20.42 -28.74
C ASP A 69 19.88 21.32 -28.28
N ASN A 70 19.86 21.70 -27.00
CA ASN A 70 20.81 22.62 -26.34
C ASN A 70 20.77 24.10 -26.80
N ALA A 71 19.89 24.46 -27.73
CA ALA A 71 19.64 25.87 -28.06
C ALA A 71 18.58 26.45 -27.12
N LEU A 72 18.87 27.60 -26.50
CA LEU A 72 17.91 28.31 -25.66
C LEU A 72 16.82 28.91 -26.56
N VAL A 73 15.57 28.49 -26.34
CA VAL A 73 14.41 28.92 -27.13
C VAL A 73 13.58 29.96 -26.39
N GLU A 74 13.40 29.78 -25.08
CA GLU A 74 12.62 30.69 -24.26
C GLU A 74 13.30 30.91 -22.91
N LYS A 75 13.34 32.16 -22.44
CA LYS A 75 13.68 32.53 -21.07
C LYS A 75 12.64 33.51 -20.56
N LYS A 76 11.98 33.16 -19.45
CA LYS A 76 10.93 33.98 -18.83
C LYS A 76 10.93 33.85 -17.31
N PRO A 77 10.25 34.76 -16.58
CA PRO A 77 9.98 34.56 -15.17
C PRO A 77 9.20 33.25 -14.95
N ASN A 78 9.50 32.53 -13.87
CA ASN A 78 8.80 31.31 -13.53
C ASN A 78 7.31 31.61 -13.30
N PRO A 79 6.39 31.04 -14.10
CA PRO A 79 4.97 31.32 -13.97
C PRO A 79 4.40 30.89 -12.61
N TYR A 80 4.99 29.92 -11.93
CA TYR A 80 4.53 29.41 -10.64
C TYR A 80 5.13 30.15 -9.43
N GLY A 81 6.29 30.79 -9.60
CA GLY A 81 7.01 31.45 -8.50
C GLY A 81 7.66 30.49 -7.50
N PHE A 82 7.74 29.20 -7.84
CA PHE A 82 8.47 28.16 -7.13
C PHE A 82 8.77 27.01 -8.10
N ILE A 83 9.74 26.14 -7.75
CA ILE A 83 10.08 24.96 -8.56
C ILE A 83 8.91 23.96 -8.51
N PRO A 84 8.28 23.59 -9.64
CA PRO A 84 7.08 22.75 -9.68
C PRO A 84 7.37 21.25 -9.50
N PHE A 85 8.45 20.90 -8.78
CA PHE A 85 8.87 19.52 -8.53
C PHE A 85 8.98 19.28 -7.03
N ILE A 86 8.52 18.11 -6.59
CA ILE A 86 8.75 17.62 -5.23
C ILE A 86 9.59 16.36 -5.34
N ILE A 87 10.87 16.52 -5.06
CA ILE A 87 11.83 15.43 -5.07
C ILE A 87 12.02 14.97 -3.63
N TYR A 88 11.86 13.68 -3.40
CA TYR A 88 11.96 13.11 -2.06
C TYR A 88 12.70 11.76 -2.11
N PRO A 89 13.50 11.44 -1.07
CA PRO A 89 14.24 10.20 -1.03
C PRO A 89 13.32 9.02 -0.71
N ASN A 90 13.60 7.85 -1.29
CA ASN A 90 12.89 6.62 -0.94
C ASN A 90 13.26 6.11 0.47
N LEU A 91 14.55 6.15 0.81
CA LEU A 91 15.11 6.05 2.16
C LEU A 91 16.09 7.20 2.34
N ARG A 92 16.09 7.85 3.50
CA ARG A 92 17.01 8.97 3.76
C ARG A 92 18.41 8.44 4.01
N GLU A 93 19.39 9.08 3.37
CA GLU A 93 20.80 8.90 3.69
C GLU A 93 21.36 10.21 4.26
N PRO A 94 22.01 10.20 5.44
CA PRO A 94 22.53 11.41 6.04
C PRO A 94 23.47 12.18 5.11
N LYS A 95 23.31 13.51 5.07
CA LYS A 95 24.14 14.44 4.28
C LYS A 95 24.11 14.18 2.76
N LYS A 96 23.16 13.39 2.25
CA LYS A 96 22.94 13.23 0.82
C LYS A 96 21.56 13.73 0.42
N PHE A 97 21.50 14.34 -0.77
CA PHE A 97 20.24 14.76 -1.38
C PHE A 97 19.43 13.55 -1.85
N TRP A 98 20.07 12.67 -2.63
CA TRP A 98 19.46 11.43 -3.11
C TRP A 98 19.37 10.39 -2.01
N GLY A 99 18.26 9.64 -2.04
CA GLY A 99 18.03 8.55 -1.12
C GLY A 99 18.55 7.20 -1.61
N ILE A 100 18.34 6.19 -0.78
CA ILE A 100 18.70 4.80 -1.10
C ILE A 100 17.45 4.06 -1.61
N SER A 101 17.64 3.27 -2.67
CA SER A 101 16.61 2.35 -3.16
C SER A 101 16.52 1.12 -2.24
N ASP A 102 15.33 0.52 -2.11
CA ASP A 102 15.22 -0.76 -1.38
C ASP A 102 15.77 -1.95 -2.21
N LEU A 103 16.03 -1.75 -3.52
CA LEU A 103 16.43 -2.82 -4.44
C LEU A 103 17.85 -3.39 -4.21
N PRO A 104 18.91 -2.58 -4.03
CA PRO A 104 20.27 -3.10 -3.97
C PRO A 104 20.47 -4.19 -2.92
N GLN A 105 19.73 -4.12 -1.81
CA GLN A 105 19.80 -5.11 -0.73
C GLN A 105 19.28 -6.50 -1.14
N ILE A 106 18.30 -6.56 -2.05
CA ILE A 106 17.66 -7.82 -2.47
C ILE A 106 18.15 -8.33 -3.84
N MET A 107 18.89 -7.51 -4.59
CA MET A 107 19.29 -7.82 -5.96
C MET A 107 20.09 -9.10 -6.08
N GLU A 108 21.08 -9.31 -5.20
CA GLU A 108 21.94 -10.49 -5.25
C GLU A 108 21.17 -11.76 -4.90
N SER A 109 20.37 -11.74 -3.83
CA SER A 109 19.52 -12.88 -3.45
C SER A 109 18.50 -13.22 -4.54
N GLN A 110 17.93 -12.22 -5.22
CA GLN A 110 17.00 -12.45 -6.33
C GLN A 110 17.70 -13.04 -7.56
N ARG A 111 18.91 -12.58 -7.89
CA ARG A 111 19.72 -13.14 -8.98
C ARG A 111 20.06 -14.60 -8.71
N GLU A 112 20.45 -14.91 -7.49
CA GLU A 112 20.77 -16.29 -7.11
C GLU A 112 19.53 -17.18 -7.09
N LEU A 113 18.38 -16.66 -6.64
CA LEU A 113 17.11 -17.38 -6.73
C LEU A 113 16.77 -17.74 -8.19
N ASN A 114 16.89 -16.76 -9.10
CA ASN A 114 16.66 -16.99 -10.53
C ASN A 114 17.62 -18.06 -11.08
N ARG A 115 18.91 -17.99 -10.71
CA ARG A 115 19.93 -18.98 -11.10
C ARG A 115 19.58 -20.38 -10.59
N ALA A 116 19.26 -20.51 -9.30
CA ALA A 116 18.92 -21.78 -8.67
C ALA A 116 17.66 -22.42 -9.29
N MET A 117 16.64 -21.61 -9.59
CA MET A 117 15.43 -22.05 -10.30
C MET A 117 15.75 -22.55 -11.72
N SER A 118 16.57 -21.82 -12.48
CA SER A 118 17.01 -22.27 -13.81
C SER A 118 17.81 -23.57 -13.75
N GLN A 119 18.66 -23.74 -12.73
CA GLN A 119 19.41 -24.98 -12.52
C GLN A 119 18.48 -26.16 -12.21
N LEU A 120 17.51 -25.97 -11.31
CA LEU A 120 16.53 -27.00 -10.99
C LEU A 120 15.72 -27.40 -12.22
N SER A 121 15.28 -26.44 -13.03
CA SER A 121 14.60 -26.70 -14.30
C SER A 121 15.43 -27.57 -15.23
N ARG A 122 16.74 -27.30 -15.35
CA ARG A 122 17.65 -28.08 -16.19
C ARG A 122 17.88 -29.50 -15.67
N ILE A 123 17.93 -29.68 -14.34
CA ILE A 123 18.05 -31.01 -13.72
C ILE A 123 16.80 -31.84 -14.01
N LEU A 124 15.61 -31.23 -13.89
CA LEU A 124 14.35 -31.90 -14.18
C LEU A 124 14.24 -32.28 -15.67
N GLU A 125 14.69 -31.41 -16.58
CA GLU A 125 14.74 -31.70 -18.02
C GLU A 125 15.66 -32.89 -18.35
N LEU A 126 16.86 -32.94 -17.74
CA LEU A 126 17.81 -34.04 -17.90
C LEU A 126 17.30 -35.34 -17.27
N SER A 127 16.60 -35.29 -16.15
CA SER A 127 16.00 -36.49 -15.56
C SER A 127 14.81 -37.01 -16.37
N GLY A 128 14.06 -36.12 -17.01
CA GLY A 128 13.03 -36.51 -17.99
C GLY A 128 13.60 -37.26 -19.20
N ASN A 129 14.90 -37.13 -19.47
CA ASN A 129 15.64 -37.79 -20.55
C ASN A 129 16.98 -38.37 -20.02
N PRO A 130 16.94 -39.41 -19.17
CA PRO A 130 18.12 -39.89 -18.45
C PRO A 130 19.16 -40.46 -19.42
N ILE A 131 20.44 -40.26 -19.08
CA ILE A 131 21.56 -40.75 -19.90
C ILE A 131 21.77 -42.23 -19.61
N ALA A 132 21.78 -43.06 -20.65
CA ALA A 132 22.16 -44.46 -20.53
C ALA A 132 23.69 -44.58 -20.49
N VAL A 133 24.22 -45.17 -19.43
CA VAL A 133 25.64 -45.51 -19.30
C VAL A 133 25.80 -47.00 -19.52
N LEU A 134 26.68 -47.37 -20.44
CA LEU A 134 27.00 -48.75 -20.79
C LEU A 134 28.47 -49.01 -20.46
N GLU A 135 28.73 -49.99 -19.62
CA GLU A 135 30.07 -50.43 -19.25
C GLU A 135 30.39 -51.73 -20.00
N ASN A 136 31.61 -51.83 -20.53
CA ASN A 136 32.12 -53.00 -21.28
C ASN A 136 31.39 -53.31 -22.61
N VAL A 137 30.98 -52.29 -23.36
CA VAL A 137 30.41 -52.45 -24.72
C VAL A 137 31.37 -51.84 -25.75
N GLU A 138 31.85 -52.66 -26.70
CA GLU A 138 32.85 -52.24 -27.70
C GLU A 138 32.22 -51.55 -28.94
N GLU A 139 30.96 -51.85 -29.28
CA GLU A 139 30.22 -51.25 -30.40
C GLU A 139 28.80 -50.85 -29.95
N SER A 140 28.42 -49.59 -30.14
CA SER A 140 27.12 -49.05 -29.70
C SER A 140 26.42 -48.26 -30.80
N GLU A 141 26.00 -48.91 -31.88
CA GLU A 141 25.36 -48.21 -33.00
C GLU A 141 23.82 -48.09 -32.90
N ASP A 142 23.13 -48.87 -32.05
CA ASP A 142 21.64 -48.95 -32.08
C ASP A 142 20.91 -48.92 -30.72
N ILE A 143 21.50 -48.33 -29.67
CA ILE A 143 20.84 -48.24 -28.36
C ILE A 143 20.02 -46.95 -28.28
N ALA A 144 18.83 -46.98 -28.88
CA ALA A 144 17.86 -45.90 -28.77
C ALA A 144 17.06 -46.02 -27.46
N ILE A 145 17.16 -45.00 -26.60
CA ILE A 145 16.35 -44.90 -25.37
C ILE A 145 14.91 -44.55 -25.79
N LYS A 146 14.02 -45.55 -25.76
CA LYS A 146 12.57 -45.37 -25.99
C LYS A 146 11.78 -46.08 -24.88
N PRO A 147 10.60 -45.56 -24.47
CA PRO A 147 9.74 -46.25 -23.53
C PRO A 147 9.42 -47.68 -24.00
N GLY A 148 9.75 -48.68 -23.18
CA GLY A 148 9.54 -50.10 -23.49
C GLY A 148 10.62 -50.77 -24.36
N ALA A 149 11.72 -50.08 -24.67
CA ALA A 149 12.87 -50.70 -25.34
C ALA A 149 13.57 -51.69 -24.40
N VAL A 150 13.82 -52.91 -24.88
CA VAL A 150 14.60 -53.93 -24.20
C VAL A 150 15.99 -53.95 -24.82
N TRP A 151 17.04 -53.87 -23.99
CA TRP A 151 18.42 -53.93 -24.43
C TRP A 151 18.99 -55.34 -24.22
N ASN A 152 19.60 -55.90 -25.26
CA ASN A 152 20.37 -57.14 -25.15
C ASN A 152 21.83 -56.74 -24.95
N ILE A 153 22.38 -57.06 -23.79
CA ILE A 153 23.73 -56.68 -23.36
C ILE A 153 24.52 -57.96 -23.06
N PRO A 154 25.83 -58.03 -23.38
CA PRO A 154 26.70 -59.16 -23.02
C PRO A 154 26.69 -59.49 -21.52
N GLU A 155 27.01 -60.74 -21.16
CA GLU A 155 26.99 -61.21 -19.75
C GLU A 155 27.97 -60.46 -18.83
N ASP A 156 29.04 -59.87 -19.38
CA ASP A 156 30.06 -59.10 -18.67
C ASP A 156 29.85 -57.57 -18.73
N ALA A 157 28.79 -57.12 -19.42
CA ALA A 157 28.46 -55.71 -19.59
C ALA A 157 27.31 -55.27 -18.68
N LYS A 158 27.35 -54.00 -18.28
CA LYS A 158 26.35 -53.39 -17.39
C LYS A 158 25.73 -52.18 -18.04
N ALA A 159 24.42 -52.03 -17.90
CA ALA A 159 23.72 -50.81 -18.26
C ALA A 159 22.96 -50.26 -17.07
N TYR A 160 23.11 -48.97 -16.83
CA TYR A 160 22.31 -48.24 -15.86
C TYR A 160 21.99 -46.85 -16.40
N LEU A 161 20.88 -46.29 -15.92
CA LEU A 161 20.51 -44.92 -16.20
C LEU A 161 21.21 -44.03 -15.16
N LEU A 162 21.93 -43.02 -15.65
CA LEU A 162 22.41 -41.94 -14.80
C LEU A 162 21.22 -41.03 -14.51
N ASP A 163 20.57 -41.26 -13.38
CA ASP A 163 19.51 -40.40 -12.89
C ASP A 163 20.09 -39.40 -11.88
N LEU A 164 20.09 -38.13 -12.27
CA LEU A 164 20.54 -37.02 -11.41
C LEU A 164 19.59 -36.80 -10.21
N LEU A 165 18.41 -37.43 -10.18
CA LEU A 165 17.48 -37.39 -9.06
C LEU A 165 17.73 -38.50 -8.02
N GLN A 166 18.49 -39.55 -8.36
CA GLN A 166 18.76 -40.63 -7.43
C GLN A 166 19.49 -40.11 -6.19
N GLY A 167 19.04 -40.55 -5.01
CA GLY A 167 19.61 -40.14 -3.71
C GLY A 167 19.09 -38.82 -3.16
N GLY A 168 18.05 -38.22 -3.75
CA GLY A 168 17.38 -37.04 -3.18
C GLY A 168 18.05 -35.69 -3.51
N GLY A 169 18.88 -35.63 -4.56
CA GLY A 169 19.58 -34.41 -4.97
C GLY A 169 18.66 -33.21 -5.22
N VAL A 170 17.42 -33.43 -5.68
CA VAL A 170 16.43 -32.36 -5.86
C VAL A 170 15.98 -31.74 -4.54
N SER A 171 15.92 -32.50 -3.44
CA SER A 171 15.56 -31.95 -2.13
C SER A 171 16.55 -30.85 -1.73
N LEU A 172 17.85 -31.06 -1.95
CA LEU A 172 18.87 -30.06 -1.65
C LEU A 172 18.66 -28.75 -2.44
N HIS A 173 18.29 -28.86 -3.72
CA HIS A 173 17.96 -27.68 -4.54
C HIS A 173 16.71 -26.96 -4.03
N ILE A 174 15.67 -27.71 -3.68
CA ILE A 174 14.43 -27.16 -3.11
C ILE A 174 14.73 -26.47 -1.76
N ASP A 175 15.50 -27.10 -0.89
CA ASP A 175 15.88 -26.55 0.42
C ASP A 175 16.72 -25.27 0.27
N TYR A 176 17.65 -25.25 -0.68
CA TYR A 176 18.44 -24.06 -0.99
C TYR A 176 17.57 -22.92 -1.53
N ILE A 177 16.65 -23.22 -2.46
CA ILE A 177 15.67 -22.25 -2.98
C ILE A 177 14.80 -21.70 -1.84
N ASN A 178 14.33 -22.57 -0.94
CA ASN A 178 13.55 -22.17 0.22
C ASN A 178 14.35 -21.27 1.17
N LEU A 179 15.64 -21.53 1.37
CA LEU A 179 16.53 -20.67 2.14
C LEU A 179 16.65 -19.29 1.49
N LEU A 180 16.95 -19.22 0.19
CA LEU A 180 17.02 -17.96 -0.56
C LEU A 180 15.71 -17.17 -0.47
N TYR A 181 14.58 -17.86 -0.60
CA TYR A 181 13.26 -17.26 -0.49
C TYR A 181 13.02 -16.67 0.90
N ARG A 182 13.38 -17.37 1.98
CA ARG A 182 13.31 -16.83 3.35
C ARG A 182 14.22 -15.62 3.53
N THR A 183 15.47 -15.71 3.09
CA THR A 183 16.42 -14.59 3.16
C THR A 183 15.91 -13.36 2.40
N LEU A 184 15.25 -13.54 1.25
CA LEU A 184 14.61 -12.44 0.51
C LEU A 184 13.52 -11.75 1.34
N HIS A 185 12.65 -12.52 2.02
CA HIS A 185 11.61 -11.96 2.88
C HIS A 185 12.20 -11.18 4.07
N ASP A 186 13.25 -11.70 4.68
CA ASP A 186 13.92 -11.05 5.82
C ASP A 186 14.59 -9.74 5.40
N ILE A 187 15.39 -9.75 4.33
CA ILE A 187 16.12 -8.56 3.85
C ILE A 187 15.15 -7.52 3.28
N SER A 188 14.08 -7.96 2.62
CA SER A 188 13.07 -7.04 2.07
C SER A 188 12.16 -6.45 3.15
N GLU A 189 12.25 -6.91 4.41
CA GLU A 189 11.34 -6.57 5.50
C GLU A 189 9.87 -6.83 5.12
N SER A 190 9.63 -7.88 4.32
CA SER A 190 8.31 -8.29 3.84
C SER A 190 8.09 -9.76 4.21
N PRO A 191 7.60 -10.06 5.42
CA PRO A 191 7.38 -11.44 5.88
C PRO A 191 6.42 -12.23 4.98
N ARG A 192 6.51 -13.56 5.00
CA ARG A 192 5.66 -14.45 4.20
C ARG A 192 4.18 -14.34 4.56
N ALA A 193 3.85 -14.10 5.84
CA ALA A 193 2.49 -13.80 6.28
C ALA A 193 1.81 -12.67 5.50
N ALA A 194 2.57 -11.69 5.00
CA ALA A 194 2.01 -10.59 4.22
C ALA A 194 1.34 -11.06 2.91
N PHE A 195 1.70 -12.26 2.43
CA PHE A 195 1.17 -12.86 1.21
C PHE A 195 0.19 -14.02 1.48
N GLY A 196 -0.28 -14.19 2.73
CA GLY A 196 -1.19 -15.28 3.10
C GLY A 196 -0.51 -16.65 3.18
N GLY A 197 0.83 -16.70 3.15
CA GLY A 197 1.62 -17.93 3.19
C GLY A 197 1.86 -18.48 4.61
N THR A 198 0.94 -18.27 5.54
CA THR A 198 1.03 -18.82 6.90
C THR A 198 0.44 -20.21 6.95
N GLU A 199 1.30 -21.21 7.18
CA GLU A 199 0.91 -22.63 7.36
C GLU A 199 0.16 -22.89 8.68
N ARG A 200 -0.01 -21.88 9.54
CA ARG A 200 -0.63 -21.98 10.87
C ARG A 200 -1.71 -20.92 11.04
N ASP A 201 -2.79 -21.30 11.73
CA ASP A 201 -3.78 -20.36 12.26
C ASP A 201 -3.13 -19.50 13.35
N LEU A 202 -2.63 -18.33 12.97
CA LEU A 202 -2.06 -17.37 13.90
C LEU A 202 -3.17 -16.57 14.57
N SER A 203 -3.04 -16.35 15.88
CA SER A 203 -3.82 -15.31 16.55
C SER A 203 -3.46 -13.93 15.97
N GLY A 204 -4.37 -12.96 16.02
CA GLY A 204 -4.09 -11.64 15.44
C GLY A 204 -2.88 -10.93 16.04
N VAL A 205 -2.56 -11.17 17.32
CA VAL A 205 -1.35 -10.65 17.96
C VAL A 205 -0.09 -11.33 17.41
N ALA A 206 -0.13 -12.65 17.17
CA ALA A 206 0.98 -13.36 16.55
C ALA A 206 1.22 -12.89 15.11
N MET A 207 0.14 -12.62 14.37
CA MET A 207 0.21 -12.01 13.04
C MET A 207 0.81 -10.61 13.08
N GLU A 208 0.45 -9.79 14.07
CA GLU A 208 1.01 -8.45 14.28
C GLU A 208 2.53 -8.51 14.53
N ILE A 209 2.99 -9.45 15.36
CA ILE A 209 4.41 -9.68 15.62
C ILE A 209 5.14 -10.11 14.34
N GLU A 210 4.56 -11.02 13.56
CA GLU A 210 5.18 -11.46 12.31
C GLU A 210 5.30 -10.30 11.31
N LEU A 211 4.28 -9.45 11.20
CA LEU A 211 4.25 -8.30 10.30
C LEU A 211 5.00 -7.06 10.81
N HIS A 212 5.63 -7.13 11.99
CA HIS A 212 6.25 -5.97 12.62
C HIS A 212 7.32 -5.30 11.74
N SER A 213 8.16 -6.08 11.05
CA SER A 213 9.19 -5.52 10.14
C SER A 213 8.56 -4.72 8.98
N LEU A 214 7.48 -5.24 8.39
CA LEU A 214 6.72 -4.57 7.35
C LEU A 214 6.07 -3.29 7.86
N GLN A 215 5.48 -3.33 9.06
CA GLN A 215 4.91 -2.13 9.68
C GLN A 215 5.96 -1.03 9.90
N GLN A 216 7.17 -1.38 10.35
CA GLN A 216 8.27 -0.43 10.50
C GLN A 216 8.68 0.18 9.15
N LYS A 217 8.75 -0.64 8.09
CA LYS A 217 8.99 -0.16 6.73
C LYS A 217 7.91 0.82 6.28
N VAL A 218 6.63 0.47 6.46
CA VAL A 218 5.50 1.35 6.13
C VAL A 218 5.59 2.67 6.90
N ARG A 219 5.87 2.62 8.21
CA ARG A 219 6.01 3.82 9.05
C ARG A 219 7.10 4.75 8.52
N ARG A 220 8.30 4.23 8.21
CA ARG A 220 9.40 5.02 7.63
C ARG A 220 8.99 5.70 6.32
N LYS A 221 8.31 4.97 5.43
CA LYS A 221 7.84 5.53 4.15
C LYS A 221 6.73 6.57 4.34
N ARG A 222 5.79 6.33 5.26
CA ARG A 222 4.72 7.28 5.59
C ARG A 222 5.28 8.60 6.11
N VAL A 223 6.28 8.58 6.99
CA VAL A 223 6.92 9.81 7.49
C VAL A 223 7.45 10.70 6.36
N ILE A 224 8.15 10.10 5.39
CA ILE A 224 8.70 10.85 4.24
C ILE A 224 7.57 11.34 3.33
N ARG A 225 6.60 10.47 3.03
CA ARG A 225 5.48 10.79 2.12
C ARG A 225 4.51 11.80 2.71
N THR A 226 4.27 11.81 4.02
CA THR A 226 3.42 12.81 4.69
C THR A 226 3.93 14.21 4.42
N ALA A 227 5.23 14.47 4.62
CA ALA A 227 5.83 15.77 4.33
C ALA A 227 5.70 16.15 2.85
N THR A 228 5.93 15.17 1.97
CA THR A 228 5.84 15.32 0.51
C THR A 228 4.42 15.68 0.05
N TYR A 229 3.41 14.95 0.53
CA TYR A 229 2.01 15.18 0.17
C TYR A 229 1.46 16.48 0.75
N ASN A 230 1.87 16.85 1.97
CA ASN A 230 1.55 18.17 2.49
C ASN A 230 2.16 19.27 1.63
N ARG A 231 3.43 19.13 1.23
CA ARG A 231 4.07 20.09 0.33
C ARG A 231 3.38 20.17 -1.04
N ARG A 232 2.96 19.03 -1.59
CA ARG A 232 2.17 18.95 -2.82
C ARG A 232 0.86 19.71 -2.69
N ASN A 233 0.11 19.45 -1.63
CA ASN A 233 -1.17 20.10 -1.40
C ASN A 233 -1.00 21.62 -1.23
N GLN A 234 0.05 22.08 -0.53
CA GLN A 234 0.39 23.51 -0.47
C GLN A 234 0.67 24.12 -1.84
N MET A 235 1.41 23.42 -2.71
CA MET A 235 1.69 23.89 -4.06
C MET A 235 0.42 23.95 -4.91
N ILE A 236 -0.46 22.95 -4.81
CA ILE A 236 -1.75 22.94 -5.49
C ILE A 236 -2.59 24.15 -5.08
N LEU A 237 -2.75 24.38 -3.77
CA LEU A 237 -3.51 25.52 -3.25
C LEU A 237 -2.94 26.84 -3.77
N LYS A 238 -1.62 27.04 -3.70
CA LYS A 238 -0.98 28.25 -4.25
C LYS A 238 -1.24 28.47 -5.73
N LEU A 239 -1.30 27.40 -6.53
CA LEU A 239 -1.64 27.50 -7.95
C LEU A 239 -3.12 27.86 -8.15
N LEU A 240 -4.02 27.25 -7.37
CA LEU A 240 -5.45 27.60 -7.42
C LEU A 240 -5.65 29.07 -7.03
N GLU A 241 -5.00 29.56 -5.96
CA GLU A 241 -5.07 30.96 -5.56
C GLU A 241 -4.60 31.90 -6.66
N LYS A 242 -3.44 31.59 -7.25
CA LYS A 242 -2.83 32.43 -8.29
C LYS A 242 -3.65 32.46 -9.58
N TYR A 243 -4.23 31.34 -10.00
CA TYR A 243 -4.84 31.22 -11.33
C TYR A 243 -6.36 31.25 -11.34
N GLN A 244 -7.04 30.82 -10.28
CA GLN A 244 -8.50 30.90 -10.14
C GLN A 244 -8.95 32.13 -9.32
N GLY A 245 -8.06 32.73 -8.53
CA GLY A 245 -8.40 33.91 -7.71
C GLY A 245 -9.20 33.58 -6.46
N GLU A 246 -9.31 32.30 -6.10
CA GLU A 246 -9.87 31.85 -4.83
C GLU A 246 -8.84 32.07 -3.71
N SER A 247 -9.27 32.40 -2.50
CA SER A 247 -8.37 32.48 -1.34
C SER A 247 -8.74 31.35 -0.40
N PHE A 248 -7.78 30.48 -0.09
CA PHE A 248 -8.03 29.38 0.84
C PHE A 248 -7.59 29.71 2.27
N GLY A 249 -6.98 30.87 2.51
CA GLY A 249 -6.55 31.29 3.85
C GLY A 249 -5.45 30.40 4.45
N ASP A 250 -5.34 30.43 5.78
CA ASP A 250 -4.31 29.68 6.50
C ASP A 250 -4.74 28.23 6.72
N ASN A 251 -4.30 27.35 5.82
CA ASN A 251 -4.71 25.94 5.80
C ASN A 251 -3.72 25.04 6.54
N HIS A 252 -4.22 24.30 7.51
CA HIS A 252 -3.49 23.19 8.14
C HIS A 252 -3.75 21.89 7.39
N LEU A 253 -2.86 21.59 6.44
CA LEU A 253 -2.94 20.35 5.67
C LEU A 253 -2.45 19.16 6.49
N ARG A 254 -3.26 18.11 6.52
CA ARG A 254 -2.97 16.84 7.17
C ARG A 254 -3.16 15.69 6.19
N VAL A 255 -2.21 14.75 6.19
CA VAL A 255 -2.35 13.49 5.47
C VAL A 255 -2.89 12.45 6.44
N VAL A 256 -4.06 11.93 6.15
CA VAL A 256 -4.63 10.78 6.85
C VAL A 256 -4.22 9.52 6.10
N TRP A 257 -3.69 8.54 6.82
CA TRP A 257 -3.33 7.24 6.27
C TRP A 257 -4.28 6.20 6.84
N ALA A 258 -4.85 5.37 5.97
CA ALA A 258 -5.60 4.19 6.42
C ALA A 258 -4.71 3.29 7.31
N PRO A 259 -5.29 2.56 8.27
CA PRO A 259 -4.55 1.56 9.02
C PRO A 259 -3.96 0.49 8.10
N VAL A 260 -2.91 -0.17 8.59
CA VAL A 260 -2.21 -1.21 7.82
C VAL A 260 -2.88 -2.56 8.05
N LEU A 261 -3.30 -2.85 9.29
CA LEU A 261 -3.97 -4.10 9.64
C LEU A 261 -5.46 -3.91 9.95
N PRO A 262 -6.32 -4.92 9.70
CA PRO A 262 -7.74 -4.87 10.08
C PRO A 262 -7.98 -4.72 11.59
N GLN A 263 -7.11 -5.28 12.44
CA GLN A 263 -7.25 -5.13 13.91
C GLN A 263 -7.00 -3.69 14.38
N ASP A 264 -6.16 -2.94 13.65
CA ASP A 264 -5.95 -1.52 13.95
C ASP A 264 -7.25 -0.74 13.78
N MET A 265 -8.12 -1.11 12.81
CA MET A 265 -9.42 -0.47 12.64
C MET A 265 -10.34 -0.68 13.84
N VAL A 266 -10.42 -1.90 14.36
CA VAL A 266 -11.30 -2.20 15.51
C VAL A 266 -10.83 -1.43 16.74
N ARG A 267 -9.52 -1.41 17.00
CA ARG A 267 -8.93 -0.64 18.10
C ARG A 267 -9.13 0.86 17.91
N LEU A 268 -8.92 1.37 16.70
CA LEU A 268 -9.11 2.78 16.36
C LEU A 268 -10.55 3.21 16.60
N VAL A 269 -11.54 2.46 16.08
CA VAL A 269 -12.97 2.76 16.28
C VAL A 269 -13.34 2.72 17.76
N SER A 270 -12.85 1.72 18.51
CA SER A 270 -13.11 1.62 19.94
C SER A 270 -12.51 2.80 20.72
N ASN A 271 -11.27 3.19 20.41
CA ASN A 271 -10.62 4.35 21.01
C ASN A 271 -11.36 5.65 20.66
N GLU A 272 -11.69 5.85 19.39
CA GLU A 272 -12.44 7.04 18.94
C GLU A 272 -13.84 7.11 19.57
N GLN A 273 -14.51 5.98 19.76
CA GLN A 273 -15.78 5.91 20.49
C GLN A 273 -15.61 6.42 21.93
N ILE A 274 -14.57 5.98 22.64
CA ILE A 274 -14.27 6.44 24.02
C ILE A 274 -13.95 7.94 24.02
N LEU A 275 -13.15 8.42 23.08
CA LEU A 275 -12.77 9.84 22.97
C LEU A 275 -13.96 10.74 22.66
N VAL A 276 -14.91 10.27 21.86
CA VAL A 276 -16.17 10.98 21.60
C VAL A 276 -17.08 10.96 22.82
N GLN A 277 -17.21 9.81 23.50
CA GLN A 277 -18.03 9.69 24.72
C GLN A 277 -17.52 10.57 25.86
N THR A 278 -16.21 10.68 26.01
CA THR A 278 -15.54 11.53 27.01
C THR A 278 -15.49 13.01 26.62
N GLY A 279 -15.94 13.35 25.40
CA GLY A 279 -15.98 14.73 24.90
C GLY A 279 -14.64 15.30 24.46
N ILE A 280 -13.59 14.48 24.38
CA ILE A 280 -12.25 14.90 23.92
C ILE A 280 -12.24 15.11 22.40
N HIS A 281 -12.89 14.21 21.67
CA HIS A 281 -13.05 14.31 20.21
C HIS A 281 -14.50 14.67 19.83
N SER A 282 -14.65 15.50 18.81
CA SER A 282 -15.93 15.65 18.12
C SER A 282 -16.18 14.44 17.23
N ARG A 283 -17.45 14.09 16.98
CA ARG A 283 -17.81 13.01 16.04
C ARG A 283 -17.21 13.24 14.64
N ARG A 284 -17.18 14.50 14.19
CA ARG A 284 -16.56 14.90 12.93
C ARG A 284 -15.07 14.56 12.89
N ARG A 285 -14.35 14.87 13.98
CA ARG A 285 -12.93 14.52 14.11
C ARG A 285 -12.73 13.01 14.10
N ALA A 286 -13.54 12.27 14.87
CA ALA A 286 -13.49 10.82 14.90
C ALA A 286 -13.72 10.18 13.52
N MET A 287 -14.69 10.68 12.74
CA MET A 287 -14.95 10.23 11.36
C MET A 287 -13.74 10.46 10.44
N ASP A 288 -13.05 11.58 10.58
CA ASP A 288 -11.82 11.88 9.83
C ASP A 288 -10.65 10.99 10.26
N GLU A 289 -10.45 10.76 11.57
CA GLU A 289 -9.40 9.85 12.07
C GLU A 289 -9.62 8.39 11.63
N VAL A 290 -10.88 7.95 11.61
CA VAL A 290 -11.29 6.62 11.12
C VAL A 290 -11.09 6.47 9.60
N GLY A 291 -10.99 7.58 8.86
CA GLY A 291 -10.74 7.59 7.43
C GLY A 291 -12.00 7.50 6.56
N ILE A 292 -13.13 8.01 7.05
CA ILE A 292 -14.36 8.17 6.25
C ILE A 292 -14.09 9.17 5.11
N LYS A 293 -14.48 8.83 3.88
CA LYS A 293 -14.15 9.61 2.67
C LYS A 293 -14.69 11.05 2.70
N GLU A 294 -15.92 11.24 3.20
CA GLU A 294 -16.57 12.55 3.28
C GLU A 294 -17.21 12.75 4.67
N PRO A 295 -16.41 13.10 5.70
CA PRO A 295 -16.89 13.20 7.07
C PRO A 295 -18.02 14.22 7.26
N GLU A 296 -18.02 15.31 6.48
CA GLU A 296 -19.05 16.34 6.55
C GLU A 296 -20.40 15.86 6.01
N MET A 297 -20.38 15.11 4.89
CA MET A 297 -21.61 14.54 4.33
C MET A 297 -22.21 13.51 5.30
N GLU A 298 -21.37 12.60 5.81
CA GLU A 298 -21.76 11.58 6.77
C GLU A 298 -22.34 12.20 8.06
N PHE A 299 -21.71 13.27 8.55
CA PHE A 299 -22.18 13.97 9.73
C PHE A 299 -23.55 14.64 9.51
N ASN A 300 -23.79 15.20 8.32
CA ASN A 300 -25.09 15.78 7.97
C ASN A 300 -26.18 14.70 7.86
N GLN A 301 -25.89 13.57 7.21
CA GLN A 301 -26.81 12.43 7.16
C GLN A 301 -27.15 11.93 8.57
N TRP A 302 -26.15 11.82 9.44
CA TRP A 302 -26.35 11.46 10.84
C TRP A 302 -27.23 12.45 11.61
N LEU A 303 -27.09 13.76 11.36
CA LEU A 303 -27.95 14.78 11.98
C LEU A 303 -29.42 14.64 11.53
N GLU A 304 -29.65 14.38 10.24
CA GLU A 304 -30.98 14.14 9.68
C GLU A 304 -31.63 12.89 10.29
N GLU A 305 -30.89 11.78 10.36
CA GLU A 305 -31.33 10.56 11.03
C GLU A 305 -31.66 10.79 12.50
N ARG A 306 -30.80 11.54 13.20
CA ARG A 306 -31.00 11.84 14.62
C ARG A 306 -32.24 12.69 14.83
N GLU A 307 -32.51 13.66 13.96
CA GLU A 307 -33.73 14.46 14.02
C GLU A 307 -34.98 13.61 13.78
N ALA A 308 -34.94 12.72 12.79
CA ALA A 308 -36.04 11.79 12.51
C ALA A 308 -36.34 10.87 13.72
N ILE A 309 -35.30 10.30 14.33
CA ILE A 309 -35.42 9.46 15.54
C ILE A 309 -36.01 10.27 16.70
N LEU A 310 -35.56 11.52 16.90
CA LEU A 310 -36.10 12.38 17.97
C LEU A 310 -37.57 12.74 17.73
N ARG A 311 -37.99 12.99 16.48
CA ARG A 311 -39.40 13.21 16.13
C ARG A 311 -40.23 11.96 16.43
N MET A 312 -39.78 10.78 15.99
CA MET A 312 -40.45 9.50 16.26
C MET A 312 -40.57 9.22 17.77
N ASN A 313 -39.51 9.46 18.54
CA ASN A 313 -39.55 9.28 20.00
C ASN A 313 -40.51 10.27 20.69
N LYS A 314 -40.58 11.53 20.23
CA LYS A 314 -41.57 12.49 20.72
C LYS A 314 -43.00 12.03 20.42
N GLU A 315 -43.27 11.53 19.22
CA GLU A 315 -44.59 11.00 18.83
C GLU A 315 -44.97 9.74 19.64
N LEU A 316 -44.03 8.82 19.86
CA LEU A 316 -44.24 7.63 20.69
C LEU A 316 -44.52 7.99 22.15
N ASN A 317 -43.74 8.93 22.73
CA ASN A 317 -43.98 9.41 24.09
C ASN A 317 -45.31 10.18 24.22
N ALA A 318 -45.72 10.94 23.20
CA ALA A 318 -47.02 11.60 23.14
C ALA A 318 -48.20 10.60 23.00
N ARG A 319 -48.00 9.48 22.31
CA ARG A 319 -49.00 8.39 22.21
C ARG A 319 -49.09 7.59 23.51
N SER A 320 -47.96 7.29 24.16
CA SER A 320 -47.91 6.61 25.46
C SER A 320 -48.60 7.43 26.57
N THR A 321 -48.36 8.74 26.62
CA THR A 321 -49.05 9.64 27.58
C THR A 321 -50.56 9.74 27.31
N ARG A 322 -51.00 9.68 26.05
CA ARG A 322 -52.44 9.60 25.70
C ARG A 322 -53.06 8.25 26.05
N SER A 323 -52.33 7.15 25.94
CA SER A 323 -52.80 5.81 26.33
C SER A 323 -52.92 5.66 27.85
N GLY A 324 -51.90 6.09 28.60
CA GLY A 324 -51.89 6.03 30.07
C GLY A 324 -52.84 7.03 30.75
N ALA A 325 -53.26 8.10 30.05
CA ALA A 325 -54.36 8.97 30.48
C ALA A 325 -55.73 8.32 30.22
N ARG A 326 -55.85 7.47 29.20
CA ARG A 326 -57.07 6.73 28.88
C ARG A 326 -57.26 5.54 29.83
N GLU A 327 -56.18 4.82 30.17
CA GLU A 327 -56.19 3.76 31.20
C GLU A 327 -56.50 4.30 32.59
N ARG A 328 -55.88 5.41 33.03
CA ARG A 328 -56.21 6.03 34.34
C ARG A 328 -57.64 6.56 34.42
N ALA A 329 -58.23 7.00 33.31
CA ALA A 329 -59.64 7.38 33.29
C ALA A 329 -60.59 6.17 33.39
N ILE A 330 -60.18 5.00 32.88
CA ILE A 330 -60.94 3.74 32.95
C ILE A 330 -60.82 3.11 34.35
N ASP A 331 -59.62 3.07 34.94
CA ASP A 331 -59.41 2.50 36.29
C ASP A 331 -60.10 3.31 37.39
N SER A 332 -60.18 4.64 37.24
CA SER A 332 -60.91 5.49 38.20
C SER A 332 -62.42 5.24 38.24
N GLN A 333 -62.99 4.53 37.26
CA GLN A 333 -64.40 4.11 37.24
C GLN A 333 -64.62 2.65 37.69
N ALA A 334 -63.56 1.85 37.89
CA ALA A 334 -63.68 0.40 38.08
C ALA A 334 -63.35 -0.12 39.49
N GLU A 335 -62.71 0.65 40.38
CA GLU A 335 -62.37 0.16 41.73
C GLU A 335 -63.32 0.64 42.82
N GLY A 336 -64.51 0.06 42.82
CA GLY A 336 -65.34 -0.10 44.01
C GLY A 336 -65.29 -1.55 44.50
N VAL A 337 -64.74 -1.75 45.70
CA VAL A 337 -65.09 -2.83 46.64
C VAL A 337 -64.54 -4.23 46.33
N GLN A 338 -63.38 -4.59 46.94
CA GLN A 338 -63.27 -5.64 47.98
C GLN A 338 -61.81 -5.97 48.38
N THR A 339 -61.48 -5.65 49.63
CA THR A 339 -60.50 -6.33 50.52
C THR A 339 -60.80 -7.83 50.70
N PRO A 340 -59.96 -8.66 51.38
CA PRO A 340 -58.58 -8.49 51.87
C PRO A 340 -57.68 -9.74 51.67
N ARG A 341 -56.36 -9.65 51.98
CA ARG A 341 -55.69 -10.44 53.06
C ARG A 341 -54.16 -10.33 52.98
N LYS A 342 -53.56 -10.06 54.14
CA LYS A 342 -52.13 -10.23 54.46
C LYS A 342 -51.79 -11.72 54.52
N ILE A 343 -50.53 -12.08 54.22
CA ILE A 343 -49.54 -12.64 55.17
C ILE A 343 -48.34 -13.30 54.43
N GLU A 344 -47.15 -12.80 54.81
CA GLU A 344 -45.81 -13.42 55.00
C GLU A 344 -44.94 -13.92 53.84
N ASP A 345 -43.81 -13.20 53.72
CA ASP A 345 -42.40 -13.60 53.61
C ASP A 345 -42.06 -15.07 53.34
N PHE A 346 -41.22 -15.31 52.33
CA PHE A 346 -40.18 -16.35 52.39
C PHE A 346 -38.95 -15.95 51.55
N SER A 347 -37.84 -15.76 52.26
CA SER A 347 -36.48 -15.71 51.72
C SER A 347 -36.03 -17.10 51.24
N GLY A 348 -35.32 -17.18 50.12
CA GLY A 348 -34.68 -18.42 49.66
C GLY A 348 -33.47 -18.15 48.78
N ASN A 349 -32.27 -18.30 49.36
CA ASN A 349 -31.02 -18.61 48.66
C ASN A 349 -31.17 -19.84 47.76
N LEU A 350 -30.34 -19.98 46.72
CA LEU A 350 -29.74 -21.23 46.21
C LEU A 350 -28.72 -20.88 45.07
N PRO A 351 -27.79 -21.77 44.71
CA PRO A 351 -26.37 -21.46 44.54
C PRO A 351 -25.77 -21.91 43.18
N VAL A 352 -24.45 -21.76 43.13
CA VAL A 352 -23.44 -22.30 42.20
C VAL A 352 -23.71 -23.72 41.69
N GLU A 353 -23.47 -23.95 40.39
CA GLU A 353 -22.96 -25.20 39.79
C GLU A 353 -22.23 -24.82 38.47
N GLU A 354 -20.90 -25.04 38.46
CA GLU A 354 -20.13 -25.92 37.55
C GLU A 354 -19.74 -25.33 36.18
#